data_AF-A0A920UIL4-F1
#
_entry.id   AF-A0A920UIL4-F1
#
_cell.length_a   1.000
_cell.length_b   1.000
_cell.length_c   1.000
_cell.angle_alpha   90.00
_cell.angle_beta   90.00
_cell.angle_gamma   90.00
#
_symmetry.space_group_name_H-M   'P 1'
#
loop_
_entity.id
_entity.type
_entity.pdbx_description
1 polymer ?
#
loop_
_entity_poly.entity_id
_entity_poly.type
_entity_poly.pdbx_seq_one_letter_code
_entity_poly.pdbx_strand_id
1 'polypeptide(L)'
;MICGNLTWRQHEHAFPSLLHVFRQNEQQPVFAEPWEAHAFAIAVKLSEKGLLKWSEWTDVLAEEIKKAKDQGQPDFGNTYYQFWFSALKNYSARKKFS
;
A
#
# COMPACT_ATOMS: atom_id res chain seq x y z
N MET A 1 -11.93 9.40 60.63
CA MET A 1 -13.15 8.58 60.86
C MET A 1 -14.21 9.10 59.90
N ILE A 2 -14.64 8.25 58.97
CA ILE A 2 -15.84 8.31 58.10
C ILE A 2 -15.91 9.37 56.96
N CYS A 3 -15.88 8.82 55.75
CA CYS A 3 -16.53 9.14 54.47
C CYS A 3 -17.48 10.34 54.33
N GLY A 4 -17.44 10.98 53.14
CA GLY A 4 -18.55 11.78 52.62
C GLY A 4 -18.32 12.42 51.23
N ASN A 5 -18.62 11.67 50.16
CA ASN A 5 -19.17 12.11 48.86
C ASN A 5 -18.47 13.16 47.98
N LEU A 6 -17.61 12.68 47.06
CA LEU A 6 -17.72 13.08 45.66
C LEU A 6 -18.08 11.83 44.83
N THR A 7 -19.26 11.83 44.25
CA THR A 7 -19.76 10.79 43.36
C THR A 7 -18.98 10.80 42.04
N TRP A 8 -17.95 9.97 41.93
CA TRP A 8 -17.33 9.64 40.64
C TRP A 8 -18.25 8.68 39.84
N ARG A 9 -19.46 9.13 39.47
CA ARG A 9 -20.46 8.30 38.77
C ARG A 9 -20.58 8.63 37.27
N GLN A 10 -19.51 9.07 36.60
CA GLN A 10 -19.63 9.37 35.16
C GLN A 10 -18.44 8.99 34.26
N HIS A 11 -17.27 8.53 34.72
CA HIS A 11 -16.13 8.42 33.80
C HIS A 11 -15.12 7.28 34.06
N GLU A 12 -15.58 6.02 34.15
CA GLU A 12 -14.68 4.85 34.25
C GLU A 12 -15.00 3.72 33.25
N HIS A 13 -15.67 4.02 32.13
CA HIS A 13 -16.03 2.99 31.13
C HIS A 13 -15.53 3.22 29.70
N ALA A 14 -14.76 4.27 29.43
CA ALA A 14 -14.09 4.40 28.14
C ALA A 14 -12.63 3.96 28.29
N PHE A 15 -12.23 2.97 27.48
CA PHE A 15 -10.86 2.47 27.25
C PHE A 15 -10.38 1.23 28.03
N PRO A 16 -10.94 0.06 27.70
CA PRO A 16 -10.14 -1.16 27.52
C PRO A 16 -9.97 -1.54 26.03
N SER A 17 -10.66 -0.87 25.10
CA SER A 17 -10.73 -1.31 23.69
C SER A 17 -9.57 -0.84 22.80
N LEU A 18 -8.70 0.07 23.27
CA LEU A 18 -7.58 0.57 22.45
C LEU A 18 -6.40 -0.40 22.37
N LEU A 19 -6.27 -1.35 23.29
CA LEU A 19 -5.19 -2.35 23.26
C LEU A 19 -5.41 -3.47 22.22
N HIS A 20 -6.62 -3.59 21.66
CA HIS A 20 -6.90 -4.61 20.64
C HIS A 20 -6.51 -4.18 19.21
N VAL A 21 -6.40 -2.87 18.96
CA VAL A 21 -6.15 -2.33 17.61
C VAL A 21 -4.65 -2.38 17.24
N PHE A 22 -3.75 -2.45 18.22
CA PHE A 22 -2.30 -2.44 17.97
C PHE A 22 -1.66 -3.82 17.79
N ARG A 23 -2.44 -4.90 17.72
CA ARG A 23 -1.91 -6.26 17.41
C ARG A 23 -2.32 -6.75 16.03
N GLN A 24 -2.23 -5.90 15.00
CA GLN A 24 -2.46 -6.35 13.61
C GLN A 24 -1.26 -6.18 12.68
N ASN A 25 -0.15 -5.59 13.12
CA ASN A 25 0.92 -5.16 12.22
C ASN A 25 2.25 -5.91 12.35
N GLU A 26 2.23 -7.24 12.53
CA GLU A 26 3.50 -8.00 12.47
C GLU A 26 3.49 -9.20 11.51
N GLN A 27 2.35 -9.59 10.94
CA GLN A 27 2.26 -10.84 10.15
C GLN A 27 1.51 -10.70 8.82
N GLN A 28 1.18 -9.48 8.38
CA GLN A 28 0.64 -9.33 7.03
C GLN A 28 1.74 -9.60 6.00
N PRO A 29 1.53 -10.53 5.06
CA PRO A 29 2.51 -10.79 4.02
C PRO A 29 2.68 -9.54 3.16
N VAL A 30 3.93 -9.19 2.86
CA VAL A 30 4.31 -8.01 2.05
C VAL A 30 3.70 -8.08 0.64
N PHE A 31 3.47 -9.29 0.15
CA PHE A 31 2.81 -9.60 -1.11
C PHE A 31 1.59 -10.47 -0.80
N ALA A 32 0.42 -10.07 -1.30
CA ALA A 32 -0.81 -10.83 -1.14
C ALA A 32 -0.75 -12.15 -1.92
N GLU A 33 -0.06 -12.15 -3.07
CA GLU A 33 0.05 -13.30 -3.96
C GLU A 33 1.50 -13.50 -4.45
N PRO A 34 1.92 -14.75 -4.75
CA PRO A 34 3.28 -15.02 -5.23
C PRO A 34 3.66 -14.27 -6.51
N TRP A 35 2.70 -13.98 -7.40
CA TRP A 35 2.97 -13.27 -8.65
C TRP A 35 3.39 -11.80 -8.42
N GLU A 36 2.98 -11.18 -7.31
CA GLU A 36 3.33 -9.80 -6.98
C GLU A 36 4.81 -9.67 -6.66
N ALA A 37 5.37 -10.63 -5.91
CA ALA A 37 6.79 -10.72 -5.62
C ALA A 37 7.62 -10.89 -6.91
N HIS A 38 7.13 -11.69 -7.85
CA HIS A 38 7.80 -11.88 -9.15
C HIS A 38 7.79 -10.58 -9.98
N ALA A 39 6.66 -9.87 -10.03
CA ALA A 39 6.56 -8.58 -10.73
C ALA A 39 7.56 -7.57 -10.15
N PHE A 40 7.64 -7.49 -8.81
CA PHE A 40 8.62 -6.65 -8.12
C PHE A 40 10.06 -7.01 -8.47
N ALA A 41 10.40 -8.31 -8.42
CA ALA A 41 11.75 -8.78 -8.76
C ALA A 41 12.16 -8.42 -10.20
N ILE A 42 11.23 -8.49 -11.17
CA ILE A 42 11.49 -8.11 -12.56
C ILE A 42 11.86 -6.63 -12.67
N ALA A 43 11.10 -5.74 -12.02
CA ALA A 43 11.39 -4.31 -12.06
C ALA A 43 12.73 -3.96 -11.40
N VAL A 44 13.03 -4.59 -10.25
CA VAL A 44 14.34 -4.44 -9.60
C VAL A 44 15.46 -4.85 -10.56
N LYS A 45 15.34 -6.02 -11.21
CA LYS A 45 16.34 -6.50 -12.18
C LYS A 45 16.48 -5.59 -13.40
N LEU A 46 15.39 -5.01 -13.90
CA LEU A 46 15.45 -4.02 -14.98
C LEU A 46 16.13 -2.73 -14.55
N SER A 47 15.91 -2.31 -13.29
CA SER A 47 16.55 -1.12 -12.76
C SER A 47 18.04 -1.30 -12.48
N GLU A 48 18.43 -2.45 -11.92
CA GLU A 48 19.84 -2.84 -11.75
C GLU A 48 20.59 -2.82 -13.09
N LYS A 49 19.93 -3.17 -14.20
CA LYS A 49 20.50 -3.13 -15.55
C LYS A 49 20.48 -1.73 -16.18
N GLY A 50 19.98 -0.71 -15.49
CA GLY A 50 19.82 0.65 -16.03
C GLY A 50 18.74 0.78 -17.11
N LEU A 51 17.98 -0.28 -17.35
CA LEU A 51 16.90 -0.31 -18.36
C LEU A 51 15.63 0.37 -17.83
N LEU A 52 15.48 0.42 -16.50
CA LEU A 52 14.40 1.10 -15.80
C LEU A 52 14.97 2.12 -14.81
N LYS A 53 14.65 3.39 -15.03
CA LYS A 53 14.90 4.43 -14.03
C LYS A 53 13.69 4.55 -13.14
N TRP A 54 13.91 4.43 -11.83
CA TRP A 54 12.82 4.49 -10.84
C TRP A 54 11.99 5.77 -10.96
N SER A 55 12.62 6.93 -11.16
CA SER A 55 11.91 8.21 -11.32
C SER A 55 10.97 8.22 -12.54
N GLU A 56 11.46 7.80 -13.70
CA GLU A 56 10.67 7.77 -14.94
C GLU A 56 9.52 6.76 -14.83
N TRP A 57 9.76 5.62 -14.17
CA TRP A 57 8.74 4.61 -13.98
C TRP A 57 7.70 5.03 -12.93
N THR A 58 8.09 5.73 -11.85
CA THR A 58 7.14 6.27 -10.87
C THR A 58 6.22 7.31 -11.49
N ASP A 59 6.70 8.11 -12.45
CA ASP A 59 5.86 9.07 -13.18
C ASP A 59 4.78 8.34 -14.00
N VAL A 60 5.16 7.28 -14.72
CA VAL A 60 4.21 6.44 -15.46
C VAL A 60 3.21 5.77 -14.53
N LEU A 61 3.65 5.25 -13.38
CA LEU A 61 2.75 4.67 -12.39
C LEU A 61 1.75 5.70 -11.84
N ALA A 62 2.22 6.92 -11.53
CA ALA A 62 1.37 8.00 -11.06
C ALA A 62 0.31 8.40 -12.11
N GLU A 63 0.67 8.44 -13.40
CA GLU A 63 -0.28 8.64 -14.50
C GLU A 63 -1.36 7.56 -14.55
N GLU A 64 -0.98 6.27 -14.45
CA GLU A 64 -1.93 5.16 -14.50
C GLU A 64 -2.88 5.16 -13.29
N ILE A 65 -2.35 5.43 -12.09
CA ILE A 65 -3.16 5.59 -10.88
C ILE A 65 -4.13 6.77 -11.02
N LYS A 66 -3.66 7.90 -11.58
CA LYS A 66 -4.51 9.07 -11.80
C LYS A 66 -5.63 8.77 -12.79
N LYS A 67 -5.35 8.12 -13.91
CA LYS A 67 -6.36 7.68 -14.89
C LYS A 67 -7.42 6.77 -14.25
N ALA A 68 -7.00 5.83 -13.40
CA ALA A 68 -7.92 4.93 -12.72
C ALA A 68 -8.81 5.66 -11.70
N LYS A 69 -8.25 6.64 -10.98
CA LYS A 69 -9.01 7.53 -10.09
C LYS A 69 -10.05 8.33 -10.87
N ASP A 70 -9.66 8.92 -12.00
CA ASP A 70 -10.55 9.73 -12.83
C ASP A 70 -11.69 8.88 -13.45
N GLN A 71 -11.46 7.57 -13.63
CA GLN A 71 -12.47 6.60 -14.08
C GLN A 71 -13.34 6.02 -12.96
N GLY A 72 -13.18 6.48 -11.71
CA GLY A 72 -14.01 6.05 -10.59
C GLY A 72 -13.68 4.65 -10.06
N GLN A 73 -12.48 4.13 -10.28
CA GLN A 73 -12.01 2.85 -9.72
C GLN A 73 -10.88 3.07 -8.68
N PRO A 74 -11.20 3.54 -7.46
CA PRO A 74 -10.21 3.73 -6.40
C PRO A 74 -10.12 2.49 -5.52
N ASP A 75 -9.74 1.34 -6.07
CA ASP A 75 -9.20 0.27 -5.23
C ASP A 75 -7.68 0.37 -5.26
N PHE A 76 -7.05 0.38 -4.08
CA PHE A 76 -5.59 0.43 -3.91
C PHE A 76 -5.05 -0.70 -3.02
N GLY A 77 -5.91 -1.64 -2.64
CA GLY A 77 -5.50 -2.86 -1.92
C GLY A 77 -5.09 -3.96 -2.89
N ASN A 78 -6.07 -4.56 -3.57
CA ASN A 78 -5.85 -5.75 -4.40
C ASN A 78 -5.35 -5.44 -5.83
N THR A 79 -5.33 -4.17 -6.21
CA THR A 79 -5.04 -3.69 -7.57
C THR A 79 -3.73 -2.93 -7.65
N TYR A 80 -3.05 -2.66 -6.51
CA TYR A 80 -1.80 -1.91 -6.49
C TYR A 80 -0.73 -2.54 -7.39
N TYR A 81 -0.47 -3.85 -7.24
CA TYR A 81 0.48 -4.57 -8.09
C TYR A 81 0.00 -4.72 -9.54
N GLN A 82 -1.31 -4.61 -9.80
CA GLN A 82 -1.85 -4.60 -11.16
C GLN A 82 -1.54 -3.27 -11.88
N PHE A 83 -1.67 -2.14 -11.19
CA PHE A 83 -1.22 -0.84 -11.70
C PHE A 83 0.31 -0.82 -11.89
N TRP A 84 1.03 -1.42 -10.95
CA TRP A 84 2.48 -1.59 -11.00
C TRP A 84 2.93 -2.35 -12.26
N PHE A 85 2.29 -3.49 -12.53
CA PHE A 85 2.56 -4.30 -13.72
C PHE A 85 2.16 -3.58 -15.02
N SER A 86 1.04 -2.86 -15.01
CA SER A 86 0.58 -2.08 -16.16
C SER A 86 1.55 -0.94 -16.49
N ALA A 87 2.08 -0.26 -15.48
CA ALA A 87 3.11 0.76 -15.63
C ALA A 87 4.42 0.16 -16.21
N LEU A 88 4.85 -1.02 -15.73
CA LEU A 88 6.00 -1.73 -16.28
C LEU A 88 5.84 -2.09 -17.75
N LYS A 89 4.67 -2.61 -18.13
CA LYS A 89 4.34 -2.96 -19.51
C LYS A 89 4.38 -1.72 -20.41
N ASN A 90 3.77 -0.62 -19.97
CA ASN A 90 3.75 0.64 -20.71
C ASN A 90 5.15 1.25 -20.82
N TYR A 91 5.92 1.25 -19.74
CA TYR A 91 7.30 1.75 -19.74
C TYR A 91 8.20 0.95 -20.70
N SER A 92 8.10 -0.39 -20.65
CA SER A 92 8.86 -1.28 -21.55
C SER A 92 8.48 -1.10 -23.01
N ALA A 93 7.18 -0.91 -23.31
CA ALA A 93 6.71 -0.64 -24.66
C ALA A 93 7.22 0.71 -25.20
N ARG A 94 7.29 1.74 -24.35
CA ARG A 94 7.84 3.07 -24.71
C ARG A 94 9.34 3.00 -25.00
N LYS A 95 10.09 2.15 -24.28
CA LYS A 95 11.55 2.05 -24.42
C LYS A 95 12.03 1.30 -25.67
N LYS A 96 11.16 0.59 -26.40
CA LYS A 96 11.50 -0.27 -27.57
C LYS A 96 12.89 -0.88 -27.44
N PHE A 97 13.00 -1.96 -26.68
CA PHE A 97 14.21 -2.78 -26.68
C PHE A 97 14.42 -3.30 -28.11
N SER A 98 15.35 -2.67 -28.84
CA SER A 98 15.82 -3.06 -30.18
C SER A 98 17.12 -3.85 -30.08
#